data_AF-A0A1J1GQ36-F1
#
_entry.id   AF-A0A1J1GQ36-F1
#
_cell.length_a   1.000
_cell.length_b   1.000
_cell.length_c   1.000
_cell.angle_alpha   90.00
_cell.angle_beta   90.00
_cell.angle_gamma   90.00
#
_symmetry.space_group_name_H-M   'P 1'
#
loop_
_entity.id
_entity.type
_entity.pdbx_description
1 polymer ?
#
loop_
_entity_poly.entity_id
_entity_poly.type
_entity_poly.pdbx_seq_one_letter_code
_entity_poly.pdbx_strand_id
1 'polypeptide(L)'
;MRLRIIFILFIFLCLMKAIESFKNSLKNIVLNCFIRTSYSNKCLTRVINKKLAKMADEEEKALLAAGTDENGSSIFGKIANGEIKVDLVYEDDKVMAFNDINPQAPVHILVIPKNRNGLTRLSKAEEKHKEILGHLMWAVAEIVRRNNLGDFRLVVNNGPEACQSVYYLHLHILAKRQMKWPPG
;
A
#
# COMPACT_ATOMS: atom_id res chain seq x y z
N MET A 1 6.71 -13.83 -45.46
CA MET A 1 6.50 -14.05 -44.01
C MET A 1 5.79 -12.91 -43.26
N ARG A 2 5.80 -11.64 -43.72
CA ARG A 2 5.12 -10.51 -43.04
C ARG A 2 3.61 -10.34 -43.31
N LEU A 3 3.07 -10.90 -44.41
CA LEU A 3 1.63 -10.78 -44.73
C LEU A 3 0.71 -11.70 -43.88
N ARG A 4 1.22 -12.84 -43.41
CA ARG A 4 0.41 -13.80 -42.61
C ARG A 4 0.10 -13.29 -41.20
N ILE A 5 1.00 -12.50 -40.61
CA ILE A 5 0.82 -11.96 -39.25
C ILE A 5 -0.26 -10.88 -39.22
N ILE A 6 -0.32 -10.03 -40.25
CA ILE A 6 -1.35 -8.97 -40.37
C ILE A 6 -2.74 -9.59 -40.59
N PHE A 7 -2.82 -10.65 -41.39
CA PHE A 7 -4.09 -11.36 -41.61
C PHE A 7 -4.61 -12.04 -40.34
N ILE A 8 -3.72 -12.62 -39.53
CA ILE A 8 -4.07 -13.21 -38.22
C ILE A 8 -4.52 -12.13 -37.23
N LEU A 9 -3.85 -10.97 -37.20
CA LEU A 9 -4.23 -9.86 -36.32
C LEU A 9 -5.60 -9.27 -36.71
N PHE A 10 -5.90 -9.21 -38.00
CA PHE A 10 -7.17 -8.71 -38.51
C PHE A 10 -8.33 -9.67 -38.21
N ILE A 11 -8.12 -10.98 -38.38
CA ILE A 11 -9.07 -12.02 -37.95
C ILE A 11 -9.28 -11.97 -36.43
N PHE A 12 -8.21 -11.75 -35.65
CA PHE A 12 -8.30 -11.62 -34.19
C PHE A 12 -9.11 -10.38 -33.76
N LEU A 13 -8.93 -9.23 -34.42
CA LEU A 13 -9.74 -8.04 -34.16
C LEU A 13 -11.20 -8.22 -34.60
N CYS A 14 -11.46 -8.89 -35.72
CA CYS A 14 -12.81 -9.25 -36.15
C CYS A 14 -13.49 -10.23 -35.19
N LEU A 15 -12.76 -11.21 -34.64
CA LEU A 15 -13.26 -12.09 -33.58
C LEU A 15 -13.56 -11.29 -32.30
N MET A 16 -12.67 -10.38 -31.90
CA MET A 16 -12.86 -9.57 -30.68
C MET A 16 -14.12 -8.70 -30.75
N LYS A 17 -14.47 -8.16 -31.92
CA LYS A 17 -15.74 -7.44 -32.15
C LYS A 17 -16.97 -8.36 -32.15
N ALA A 18 -16.85 -9.60 -32.61
CA ALA A 18 -17.94 -10.58 -32.57
C ALA A 18 -18.16 -11.19 -31.15
N ILE A 19 -17.12 -11.21 -30.32
CA ILE A 19 -17.13 -11.81 -28.96
C ILE A 19 -17.82 -10.92 -27.91
N GLU A 20 -18.24 -9.69 -28.27
CA GLU A 20 -18.97 -8.82 -27.35
C GLU A 20 -20.33 -9.39 -26.91
N SER A 21 -20.82 -10.45 -27.59
CA SER A 21 -22.07 -11.16 -27.33
C SER A 21 -21.93 -12.49 -26.55
N PHE A 22 -20.73 -12.99 -26.23
CA PHE A 22 -20.55 -14.32 -25.60
C PHE A 22 -19.64 -14.27 -24.35
N LYS A 23 -19.98 -13.39 -23.40
CA LYS A 23 -19.20 -13.18 -22.17
C LYS A 23 -19.62 -14.19 -21.09
N ASN A 24 -18.76 -15.19 -20.84
CA ASN A 24 -18.32 -15.65 -19.50
C ASN A 24 -17.47 -16.93 -19.57
N SER A 25 -17.82 -17.88 -20.44
CA SER A 25 -17.09 -19.16 -20.54
C SER A 25 -15.71 -19.04 -21.20
N LEU A 26 -15.59 -18.23 -22.27
CA LEU A 26 -14.31 -18.04 -22.97
C LEU A 26 -13.30 -17.21 -22.15
N LYS A 27 -13.80 -16.25 -21.35
CA LYS A 27 -12.96 -15.47 -20.41
C LYS A 27 -12.26 -16.41 -19.42
N ASN A 28 -12.96 -17.40 -18.89
CA ASN A 28 -12.39 -18.36 -17.95
C ASN A 28 -11.35 -19.28 -18.61
N ILE A 29 -11.55 -19.66 -19.87
CA ILE A 29 -10.58 -20.50 -20.60
C ILE A 29 -9.31 -19.70 -20.93
N VAL A 30 -9.44 -18.47 -21.41
CA VAL A 30 -8.30 -17.59 -21.71
C VAL A 30 -7.57 -17.21 -20.42
N LEU A 31 -8.30 -16.92 -19.34
CA LEU A 31 -7.74 -16.66 -18.01
C LEU A 31 -7.00 -17.89 -17.48
N ASN A 32 -7.59 -19.09 -17.58
CA ASN A 32 -6.93 -20.33 -17.15
C ASN A 32 -5.70 -20.65 -18.00
N CYS A 33 -5.74 -20.39 -19.30
CA CYS A 33 -4.59 -20.56 -20.19
C CYS A 33 -3.47 -19.57 -19.85
N PHE A 34 -3.82 -18.31 -19.55
CA PHE A 34 -2.87 -17.28 -19.13
C PHE A 34 -2.27 -17.57 -17.75
N ILE A 35 -3.08 -18.02 -16.78
CA ILE A 35 -2.60 -18.51 -15.47
C ILE A 35 -1.64 -19.68 -15.68
N ARG A 36 -1.99 -20.68 -16.51
CA ARG A 36 -1.16 -21.84 -16.79
C ARG A 36 0.17 -21.47 -17.47
N THR A 37 0.16 -20.45 -18.32
CA THR A 37 1.37 -19.91 -18.97
C THR A 37 2.22 -19.10 -17.98
N SER A 38 1.59 -18.33 -17.09
CA SER A 38 2.27 -17.57 -16.01
C SER A 38 2.88 -18.50 -14.95
N TYR A 39 2.22 -19.65 -14.67
CA TYR A 39 2.70 -20.70 -13.77
C TYR A 39 3.90 -21.51 -14.30
N SER A 40 4.30 -21.32 -15.56
CA SER A 40 5.49 -21.98 -16.13
C SER A 40 6.80 -21.30 -15.71
N ASN A 41 6.75 -20.03 -15.28
CA ASN A 41 7.91 -19.27 -14.83
C ASN A 41 8.07 -19.34 -13.29
N LYS A 42 8.78 -20.36 -12.80
CA LYS A 42 9.03 -20.61 -11.37
C LYS A 42 9.48 -19.37 -10.57
N CYS A 43 10.27 -18.49 -11.18
CA CYS A 43 10.74 -17.24 -10.55
C CYS A 43 9.59 -16.23 -10.35
N LEU A 44 8.74 -16.06 -11.37
CA LEU A 44 7.61 -15.13 -11.32
C LEU A 44 6.54 -15.60 -10.34
N THR A 45 6.21 -16.90 -10.33
CA THR A 45 5.32 -17.49 -9.32
C THR A 45 5.85 -17.34 -7.91
N ARG A 46 7.17 -17.47 -7.69
CA ARG A 46 7.77 -17.31 -6.36
C ARG A 46 7.66 -15.87 -5.85
N VAL A 47 7.88 -14.88 -6.72
CA VAL A 47 7.73 -13.46 -6.37
C VAL A 47 6.26 -13.10 -6.12
N ILE A 48 5.35 -13.58 -6.96
CA ILE A 48 3.90 -13.37 -6.80
C ILE A 48 3.40 -14.00 -5.50
N ASN A 49 3.75 -15.25 -5.22
CA ASN A 49 3.34 -15.95 -4.00
C ASN A 49 3.89 -15.29 -2.73
N LYS A 50 5.15 -14.83 -2.77
CA LYS A 50 5.74 -14.08 -1.65
C LYS A 50 5.00 -12.75 -1.39
N LYS A 51 4.58 -12.07 -2.46
CA LYS A 51 3.83 -10.81 -2.35
C LYS A 51 2.41 -11.04 -1.82
N LEU A 52 1.73 -12.08 -2.30
CA LEU A 52 0.40 -12.47 -1.83
C LEU A 52 0.42 -12.86 -0.34
N ALA A 53 1.40 -13.65 0.08
CA ALA A 53 1.57 -14.03 1.49
C ALA A 53 1.79 -12.80 2.39
N LYS A 54 2.55 -11.81 1.93
CA LYS A 54 2.80 -10.57 2.69
C LYS A 54 1.56 -9.68 2.82
N MET A 55 0.69 -9.65 1.82
CA MET A 55 -0.57 -8.90 1.91
C MET A 55 -1.54 -9.54 2.90
N ALA A 56 -1.65 -10.87 2.88
CA ALA A 56 -2.47 -11.61 3.84
C ALA A 56 -2.00 -11.40 5.31
N ASP A 57 -0.69 -11.30 5.53
CA ASP A 57 -0.10 -11.04 6.84
C ASP A 57 -0.51 -9.67 7.43
N GLU A 58 -0.61 -8.61 6.62
CA GLU A 58 -1.04 -7.29 7.10
C GLU A 58 -2.55 -7.22 7.41
N GLU A 59 -3.37 -7.92 6.63
CA GLU A 59 -4.81 -8.05 6.90
C GLU A 59 -5.05 -8.81 8.21
N GLU A 60 -4.37 -9.94 8.40
CA GLU A 60 -4.44 -10.72 9.64
C GLU A 60 -3.99 -9.88 10.85
N LYS A 61 -2.88 -9.14 10.75
CA LYS A 61 -2.45 -8.21 11.80
C LYS A 61 -3.49 -7.14 12.11
N ALA A 62 -4.13 -6.57 11.09
CA ALA A 62 -5.16 -5.55 11.29
C ALA A 62 -6.38 -6.10 12.02
N LEU A 63 -6.77 -7.34 11.74
CA LEU A 63 -7.84 -8.03 12.47
C LEU A 63 -7.46 -8.29 13.93
N LEU A 64 -6.23 -8.73 14.18
CA LEU A 64 -5.73 -9.02 15.54
C LEU A 64 -5.52 -7.76 16.38
N ALA A 65 -5.09 -6.65 15.77
CA ALA A 65 -4.86 -5.38 16.48
C ALA A 65 -6.17 -4.67 16.87
N ALA A 66 -7.30 -5.06 16.29
CA ALA A 66 -8.59 -4.45 16.58
C ALA A 66 -8.99 -4.66 18.05
N GLY A 67 -9.03 -3.58 18.82
CA GLY A 67 -9.51 -3.57 20.20
C GLY A 67 -8.45 -3.73 21.29
N THR A 68 -7.23 -4.20 20.98
CA THR A 68 -6.15 -4.38 21.97
C THR A 68 -5.33 -3.10 22.19
N ASP A 69 -5.06 -2.38 21.11
CA ASP A 69 -4.05 -1.32 21.08
C ASP A 69 -4.63 0.08 21.35
N GLU A 70 -5.94 0.18 21.57
CA GLU A 70 -6.59 1.47 21.81
C GLU A 70 -6.24 2.10 23.16
N ASN A 71 -5.89 1.25 24.14
CA ASN A 71 -5.66 1.62 25.53
C ASN A 71 -4.20 1.41 25.99
N GLY A 72 -3.28 1.02 25.10
CA GLY A 72 -1.92 0.56 25.45
C GLY A 72 -0.74 1.25 24.74
N SER A 73 0.47 0.74 25.01
CA SER A 73 1.74 1.13 24.33
C SER A 73 1.91 0.31 23.05
N SER A 74 1.66 0.94 21.90
CA SER A 74 1.87 0.33 20.58
C SER A 74 3.36 0.35 20.19
N ILE A 75 3.72 -0.45 19.18
CA ILE A 75 5.09 -0.44 18.62
C ILE A 75 5.53 0.97 18.19
N PHE A 76 4.63 1.77 17.61
CA PHE A 76 4.92 3.16 17.22
C PHE A 76 5.02 4.09 18.43
N GLY A 77 4.30 3.83 19.52
CA GLY A 77 4.50 4.54 20.79
C GLY A 77 5.90 4.31 21.35
N LYS A 78 6.39 3.07 21.34
CA LYS A 78 7.75 2.73 21.76
C LYS A 78 8.81 3.40 20.89
N ILE A 79 8.57 3.47 19.58
CA ILE A 79 9.44 4.19 18.63
C ILE A 79 9.44 5.70 18.94
N ALA A 80 8.27 6.30 19.12
CA ALA A 80 8.13 7.72 19.45
C ALA A 80 8.79 8.09 20.79
N ASN A 81 8.78 7.18 21.76
CA ASN A 81 9.46 7.32 23.05
C ASN A 81 10.97 7.04 23.00
N GLY A 82 11.50 6.58 21.85
CA GLY A 82 12.91 6.20 21.71
C GLY A 82 13.31 4.87 22.34
N GLU A 83 12.34 4.05 22.79
CA GLU A 83 12.58 2.70 23.33
C GLU A 83 13.05 1.73 22.24
N ILE A 84 12.58 1.95 21.00
CA ILE A 84 12.95 1.15 19.82
C ILE A 84 13.58 2.09 18.79
N LYS A 85 14.82 1.79 18.41
CA LYS A 85 15.54 2.55 17.38
C LYS A 85 15.04 2.16 15.99
N VAL A 86 14.83 3.17 15.16
CA VAL A 86 14.49 3.03 13.74
C VAL A 86 15.44 3.88 12.90
N ASP A 87 15.60 3.51 11.64
CA ASP A 87 16.32 4.34 10.68
C ASP A 87 15.44 5.52 10.25
N LEU A 88 15.79 6.71 10.73
CA LEU A 88 15.00 7.93 10.56
C LEU A 88 15.24 8.55 9.18
N VAL A 89 14.14 8.80 8.48
CA VAL A 89 14.13 9.53 7.20
C VAL A 89 13.91 11.02 7.42
N TYR A 90 13.14 11.37 8.44
CA TYR A 90 12.84 12.76 8.81
C TYR A 90 12.41 12.83 10.27
N GLU A 91 12.75 13.92 10.93
CA GLU A 91 12.33 14.19 12.30
C GLU A 91 12.29 15.70 12.54
N ASP A 92 11.25 16.17 13.23
CA ASP A 92 11.17 17.52 13.78
C ASP A 92 10.59 17.50 15.20
N ASP A 93 10.11 18.63 15.71
CA ASP A 93 9.55 18.75 17.06
C ASP A 93 8.23 17.98 17.25
N LYS A 94 7.46 17.77 16.18
CA LYS A 94 6.10 17.21 16.25
C LYS A 94 5.98 15.82 15.63
N VAL A 95 6.78 15.49 14.63
CA VAL A 95 6.65 14.26 13.85
C VAL A 95 7.98 13.55 13.65
N MET A 96 7.89 12.26 13.34
CA MET A 96 9.01 11.45 12.90
C MET A 96 8.58 10.59 11.73
N ALA A 97 9.54 10.27 10.86
CA ALA A 97 9.32 9.40 9.72
C ALA A 97 10.46 8.40 9.56
N PHE A 98 10.12 7.18 9.22
CA PHE A 98 11.05 6.06 9.07
C PHE A 98 10.56 5.08 8.01
N ASN A 99 11.48 4.26 7.49
CA ASN A 99 11.14 3.26 6.49
C ASN A 99 10.27 2.14 7.09
N ASP A 100 9.22 1.76 6.38
CA ASP A 100 8.39 0.61 6.74
C ASP A 100 9.22 -0.68 6.63
N ILE A 101 9.19 -1.54 7.65
CA ILE A 101 9.89 -2.83 7.66
C ILE A 101 9.36 -3.81 6.61
N ASN A 102 8.10 -3.62 6.22
CA ASN A 102 7.34 -4.37 5.26
C ASN A 102 6.96 -3.48 4.04
N PRO A 103 7.93 -3.02 3.23
CA PRO A 103 7.66 -2.09 2.14
C PRO A 103 6.73 -2.65 1.05
N GLN A 104 5.77 -1.85 0.60
CA GLN A 104 4.81 -2.17 -0.49
C GLN A 104 5.13 -1.43 -1.82
N ALA A 105 6.17 -0.61 -1.82
CA ALA A 105 6.75 0.08 -2.94
C ALA A 105 8.27 0.24 -2.70
N PRO A 106 9.08 0.57 -3.73
CA PRO A 106 10.52 0.76 -3.53
C PRO A 106 10.85 1.83 -2.48
N VAL A 107 9.98 2.84 -2.35
CA VAL A 107 9.96 3.74 -1.19
C VAL A 107 8.63 3.55 -0.47
N HIS A 108 8.69 3.15 0.80
CA HIS A 108 7.56 3.05 1.71
C HIS A 108 7.95 3.64 3.06
N ILE A 109 7.50 4.85 3.33
CA ILE A 109 7.84 5.61 4.54
C ILE A 109 6.58 5.76 5.39
N LEU A 110 6.72 5.57 6.69
CA LEU A 110 5.68 5.87 7.67
C LEU A 110 5.98 7.22 8.31
N VAL A 111 4.99 8.11 8.36
CA VAL A 111 5.06 9.39 9.09
C VAL A 111 4.09 9.33 10.26
N ILE A 112 4.58 9.56 11.47
CA ILE A 112 3.80 9.49 12.71
C ILE A 112 3.98 10.75 13.56
N PRO A 113 2.97 11.17 14.35
CA PRO A 113 3.17 12.20 15.36
C PRO A 113 4.06 11.64 16.49
N LYS A 114 4.95 12.45 17.06
CA LYS A 114 5.70 12.10 18.27
C LYS A 114 4.80 12.03 19.49
N ASN A 115 3.84 12.96 19.57
CA ASN A 115 2.77 12.93 20.57
C ASN A 115 1.43 12.73 19.87
N ARG A 116 0.81 11.57 20.07
CA ARG A 116 -0.51 11.27 19.53
C ARG A 116 -1.68 11.87 20.32
N ASN A 117 -1.53 12.30 21.57
CA ASN A 117 -2.63 12.81 22.42
C ASN A 117 -3.92 11.94 22.39
N GLY A 118 -3.76 10.61 22.36
CA GLY A 118 -4.88 9.65 22.26
C GLY A 118 -5.35 9.30 20.84
N LEU A 119 -4.77 9.92 19.80
CA LEU A 119 -5.12 9.72 18.39
C LEU A 119 -4.61 8.38 17.85
N THR A 120 -5.37 7.32 18.11
CA THR A 120 -5.08 5.94 17.67
C THR A 120 -5.40 5.72 16.18
N ARG A 121 -6.35 6.48 15.63
CA ARG A 121 -6.80 6.40 14.24
C ARG A 121 -7.49 7.70 13.83
N LEU A 122 -7.58 7.96 12.53
CA LEU A 122 -8.06 9.24 12.00
C LEU A 122 -9.51 9.55 12.40
N SER A 123 -10.39 8.55 12.47
CA SER A 123 -11.80 8.73 12.85
C SER A 123 -12.01 9.13 14.31
N LYS A 124 -10.95 9.11 15.13
CA LYS A 124 -10.95 9.62 16.51
C LYS A 124 -10.32 11.01 16.62
N ALA A 125 -10.09 11.70 15.50
CA ALA A 125 -9.62 13.07 15.51
C ALA A 125 -10.62 13.99 16.22
N GLU A 126 -10.07 15.01 16.88
CA GLU A 126 -10.80 16.01 17.67
C GLU A 126 -10.20 17.37 17.29
N GLU A 127 -10.82 18.46 17.74
CA GLU A 127 -10.34 19.82 17.45
C GLU A 127 -8.88 20.06 17.88
N LYS A 128 -8.47 19.53 19.04
CA LYS A 128 -7.08 19.56 19.53
C LYS A 128 -6.07 18.91 18.57
N HIS A 129 -6.53 18.06 17.65
CA HIS A 129 -5.68 17.35 16.70
C HIS A 129 -5.51 18.10 15.37
N LYS A 130 -6.22 19.22 15.13
CA LYS A 130 -6.15 19.95 13.85
C LYS A 130 -4.72 20.36 13.48
N GLU A 131 -3.97 20.90 14.44
CA GLU A 131 -2.59 21.35 14.21
C GLU A 131 -1.68 20.20 13.80
N ILE A 132 -1.68 19.10 14.57
CA ILE A 132 -0.81 17.95 14.28
C ILE A 132 -1.18 17.27 12.96
N LEU A 133 -2.46 17.21 12.60
CA LEU A 133 -2.92 16.68 11.32
C LEU A 133 -2.41 17.53 10.15
N GLY A 134 -2.47 18.86 10.27
CA GLY A 134 -1.89 19.78 9.29
C GLY A 134 -0.37 19.64 9.19
N HIS A 135 0.31 19.53 10.33
CA HIS A 135 1.77 19.35 10.37
C HIS A 135 2.22 18.03 9.76
N LEU A 136 1.47 16.95 9.96
CA LEU A 136 1.72 15.66 9.32
C LEU A 136 1.64 15.75 7.78
N MET A 137 0.63 16.44 7.24
CA MET A 137 0.52 16.68 5.79
C MET A 137 1.69 17.51 5.26
N TRP A 138 2.06 18.56 5.99
CA TRP A 138 3.20 19.41 5.63
C TRP A 138 4.52 18.64 5.64
N ALA A 139 4.76 17.82 6.67
CA ALA A 139 5.95 16.99 6.78
C ALA A 139 6.06 15.98 5.63
N VAL A 140 4.93 15.40 5.19
CA VAL A 140 4.92 14.53 3.99
C VAL A 140 5.44 15.28 2.75
N ALA A 141 4.98 16.51 2.51
CA ALA A 141 5.46 17.32 1.39
C ALA A 141 6.97 17.60 1.50
N GLU A 142 7.45 17.89 2.71
CA GLU A 142 8.86 18.15 2.97
C GLU A 142 9.74 16.90 2.75
N ILE A 143 9.29 15.74 3.21
CA ILE A 143 9.95 14.45 2.99
C ILE A 143 10.05 14.15 1.49
N VAL A 144 8.95 14.33 0.74
CA VAL A 144 8.91 14.10 -0.70
C VAL A 144 9.88 15.02 -1.44
N ARG A 145 9.93 16.30 -1.07
CA ARG A 145 10.84 17.30 -1.65
C ARG A 145 12.31 17.00 -1.34
N ARG A 146 12.66 16.77 -0.07
CA ARG A 146 14.04 16.51 0.37
C ARG A 146 14.62 15.22 -0.22
N ASN A 147 13.80 14.19 -0.35
CA ASN A 147 14.23 12.89 -0.86
C ASN A 147 14.02 12.73 -2.37
N ASN A 148 13.61 13.81 -3.07
CA ASN A 148 13.34 13.82 -4.51
C ASN A 148 12.47 12.63 -4.94
N LEU A 149 11.36 12.38 -4.22
CA LEU A 149 10.56 11.18 -4.43
C LEU A 149 9.75 11.24 -5.74
N GLY A 150 9.37 12.44 -6.17
CA GLY A 150 8.50 12.66 -7.33
C GLY A 150 7.06 12.27 -7.00
N ASP A 151 6.40 11.56 -7.92
CA ASP A 151 5.03 11.09 -7.72
C ASP A 151 4.93 10.07 -6.58
N PHE A 152 3.89 10.23 -5.76
CA PHE A 152 3.64 9.36 -4.62
C PHE A 152 2.14 9.15 -4.39
N ARG A 153 1.80 8.11 -3.63
CA ARG A 153 0.48 7.93 -3.03
C ARG A 153 0.62 8.06 -1.53
N LEU A 154 -0.28 8.84 -0.94
CA LEU A 154 -0.45 8.96 0.49
C LEU A 154 -1.64 8.11 0.94
N VAL A 155 -1.46 7.30 1.97
CA VAL A 155 -2.54 6.44 2.52
C VAL A 155 -2.63 6.62 4.03
N VAL A 156 -3.86 6.68 4.53
CA VAL A 156 -4.20 6.56 5.96
C VAL A 156 -5.24 5.46 6.08
N ASN A 157 -4.92 4.41 6.80
CA ASN A 157 -5.86 3.32 7.07
C ASN A 157 -6.61 3.61 8.38
N ASN A 158 -7.92 3.34 8.40
CA ASN A 158 -8.74 3.56 9.59
C ASN A 158 -9.60 2.33 9.89
N GLY A 159 -9.19 1.56 10.91
CA GLY A 159 -9.87 0.35 11.34
C GLY A 159 -9.47 -0.92 10.55
N PRO A 160 -10.04 -2.07 10.95
CA PRO A 160 -9.61 -3.39 10.48
C PRO A 160 -9.88 -3.61 8.99
N GLU A 161 -11.06 -3.22 8.48
CA GLU A 161 -11.41 -3.38 7.06
C GLU A 161 -10.56 -2.53 6.12
N ALA A 162 -9.98 -1.44 6.64
CA ALA A 162 -9.02 -0.61 5.92
C ALA A 162 -7.57 -1.12 6.06
N CYS A 163 -7.35 -2.28 6.67
CA CYS A 163 -6.03 -2.83 7.00
C CYS A 163 -5.17 -1.89 7.87
N GLN A 164 -5.75 -1.33 8.93
CA GLN A 164 -4.95 -0.63 9.95
C GLN A 164 -4.34 -1.65 10.93
N SER A 165 -3.04 -1.94 10.78
CA SER A 165 -2.32 -2.92 11.62
C SER A 165 -1.73 -2.37 12.92
N VAL A 166 -1.61 -1.04 13.05
CA VAL A 166 -1.15 -0.38 14.29
C VAL A 166 -2.07 0.78 14.67
N TYR A 167 -2.60 0.75 15.89
CA TYR A 167 -3.51 1.77 16.44
C TYR A 167 -2.77 2.99 17.00
N TYR A 168 -1.95 3.57 16.15
CA TYR A 168 -1.24 4.82 16.33
C TYR A 168 -1.30 5.54 15.00
N LEU A 169 -1.83 6.77 14.92
CA LEU A 169 -2.02 7.42 13.61
C LEU A 169 -0.71 7.46 12.82
N HIS A 170 -0.76 6.98 11.58
CA HIS A 170 0.38 6.96 10.69
C HIS A 170 -0.05 7.18 9.23
N LEU A 171 0.85 7.76 8.46
CA LEU A 171 0.69 8.03 7.04
C LEU A 171 1.69 7.22 6.26
N HIS A 172 1.21 6.51 5.24
CA HIS A 172 2.07 5.80 4.31
C HIS A 172 2.39 6.67 3.11
N ILE A 173 3.66 6.95 2.88
CA ILE A 173 4.16 7.50 1.62
C ILE A 173 4.66 6.32 0.79
N LEU A 174 3.96 6.03 -0.32
CA LEU A 174 4.38 5.03 -1.28
C LEU A 174 4.86 5.73 -2.56
N ALA A 175 6.09 5.46 -3.00
CA ALA A 175 6.67 6.13 -4.17
C ALA A 175 7.58 5.22 -5.00
N LYS A 176 8.14 5.78 -6.09
CA LYS A 176 9.12 5.14 -6.99
C LYS A 176 8.62 3.90 -7.73
N ARG A 177 7.30 3.79 -7.93
CA ARG A 177 6.68 2.89 -8.91
C ARG A 177 5.31 3.43 -9.32
N GLN A 178 4.80 2.99 -10.48
CA GLN A 178 3.41 3.25 -10.85
C GLN A 178 2.45 2.65 -9.81
N MET A 179 1.54 3.48 -9.31
CA MET A 179 0.46 3.04 -8.43
C MET A 179 -0.75 2.61 -9.27
N LYS A 180 -1.40 1.51 -8.87
CA LYS A 180 -2.59 0.98 -9.55
C LYS A 180 -3.88 1.61 -9.00
N TRP A 181 -4.98 1.46 -9.75
CA TRP A 181 -6.32 1.83 -9.33
C TRP A 181 -7.25 0.61 -9.46
N PRO A 182 -8.12 0.30 -8.46
CA PRO A 182 -8.34 1.03 -7.21
C PRO A 182 -7.15 1.00 -6.23
N PRO A 183 -7.14 1.84 -5.18
CA PRO A 183 -6.04 1.97 -4.23
C PRO A 183 -6.17 0.99 -3.04
N GLY A 184 -6.34 -0.29 -3.37
CA GLY A 184 -6.52 -1.43 -2.48
C GLY A 184 -6.72 -2.65 -3.35
#